data_AF-A0A183N279-F1
#
_entry.id   AF-A0A183N279-F1
#
_cell.length_a   1.000
_cell.length_b   1.000
_cell.length_c   1.000
_cell.angle_alpha   90.00
_cell.angle_beta   90.00
_cell.angle_gamma   90.00
#
_symmetry.space_group_name_H-M   'P 1'
#
loop_
_entity.id
_entity.type
_entity.pdbx_description
1 polymer ?
#
loop_
_entity_poly.entity_id
_entity_poly.type
_entity_poly.pdbx_seq_one_letter_code
_entity_poly.pdbx_strand_id
1 'polypeptide(L)'
;MNIIQCYAPTNDSNDDIKDQFYERLQSITEKCQRKDLTILMGDLNAKVGIDNTGYEDIMGRHGRGETDGNGERFANLCIQQIGHRRHNISTQTYTQSYMNLTGPHYKEPDRSYLHH
;
A
#
# COMPACT_ATOMS: atom_id res chain seq x y z
N MET A 1 4.57 -4.54 -20.75
CA MET A 1 4.37 -4.89 -19.31
C MET A 1 5.31 -4.06 -18.47
N ASN A 2 4.81 -3.49 -17.36
CA ASN A 2 5.57 -2.64 -16.44
C ASN A 2 5.51 -3.24 -15.03
N ILE A 3 6.63 -3.24 -14.32
CA ILE A 3 6.71 -3.63 -12.91
C ILE A 3 7.28 -2.44 -12.14
N ILE A 4 6.54 -1.97 -11.15
CA ILE A 4 6.94 -0.87 -10.27
C ILE A 4 7.08 -1.46 -8.88
N GLN A 5 8.30 -1.40 -8.35
CA GLN A 5 8.58 -1.78 -6.97
C GLN A 5 8.90 -0.52 -6.17
N CYS A 6 8.24 -0.34 -5.02
CA CYS A 6 8.48 0.81 -4.16
C CYS A 6 8.48 0.45 -2.68
N TYR A 7 9.06 1.36 -1.90
CA TYR A 7 8.99 1.38 -0.45
C TYR A 7 8.46 2.76 -0.04
N ALA A 8 7.27 2.82 0.53
CA ALA A 8 6.65 4.10 0.92
C ALA A 8 7.20 4.59 2.26
N PRO A 9 7.14 5.89 2.54
CA PRO A 9 7.44 6.42 3.86
C PRO A 9 6.54 5.80 4.95
N THR A 10 7.07 5.68 6.17
CA THR A 10 6.30 5.18 7.33
C THR A 10 5.19 6.17 7.71
N ASN A 11 4.20 5.71 8.48
CA ASN A 11 3.12 6.59 8.97
C ASN A 11 3.63 7.78 9.79
N ASP A 12 4.74 7.62 10.51
CA ASP A 12 5.39 8.66 11.32
C ASP A 12 6.13 9.72 10.47
N SER A 13 6.24 9.50 9.17
CA SER A 13 6.83 10.49 8.25
C SER A 13 5.90 11.69 8.10
N ASN A 14 6.48 12.87 7.85
CA ASN A 14 5.71 14.09 7.58
C ASN A 14 4.76 13.89 6.39
N ASP A 15 3.59 14.50 6.44
CA ASP A 15 2.59 14.41 5.38
C ASP A 15 3.18 14.87 4.05
N ASP A 16 3.88 16.02 3.99
CA ASP A 16 4.50 16.50 2.74
C ASP A 16 5.41 15.45 2.06
N ILE A 17 6.11 14.62 2.83
CA ILE A 17 6.97 13.55 2.30
C ILE A 17 6.13 12.42 1.73
N LYS A 18 5.04 12.04 2.42
CA LYS A 18 4.09 11.04 1.94
C LYS A 18 3.39 11.54 0.68
N ASP A 19 2.91 12.77 0.65
CA ASP A 19 2.26 13.41 -0.51
C ASP A 19 3.18 13.39 -1.72
N GLN A 20 4.42 13.88 -1.56
CA GLN A 20 5.40 13.90 -2.63
C GLN A 20 5.70 12.47 -3.16
N PHE A 21 5.76 11.47 -2.28
CA PHE A 21 5.93 10.08 -2.68
C PHE A 21 4.77 9.60 -3.57
N TYR A 22 3.52 9.81 -3.13
CA TYR A 22 2.34 9.36 -3.86
C TYR A 22 2.12 10.13 -5.17
N GLU A 23 2.38 11.43 -5.20
CA GLU A 23 2.39 12.24 -6.44
C GLU A 23 3.43 11.72 -7.43
N ARG A 24 4.65 11.44 -6.96
CA ARG A 24 5.69 10.87 -7.81
C ARG A 24 5.30 9.49 -8.34
N LEU A 25 4.76 8.63 -7.48
CA LEU A 25 4.29 7.30 -7.87
C LEU A 25 3.15 7.38 -8.89
N GLN A 26 2.23 8.33 -8.73
CA GLN A 26 1.18 8.62 -9.70
C GLN A 26 1.79 9.01 -11.05
N SER A 27 2.74 9.95 -11.08
CA SER A 27 3.38 10.39 -12.32
C SER A 27 4.12 9.27 -13.06
N ILE A 28 4.73 8.32 -12.33
CA ILE A 28 5.38 7.14 -12.91
C ILE A 28 4.32 6.21 -13.50
N THR A 29 3.25 5.97 -12.73
CA THR A 29 2.17 5.09 -13.16
C THR A 29 1.48 5.65 -14.39
N GLU A 30 1.24 6.95 -14.49
CA GLU A 30 0.64 7.60 -15.67
C GLU A 30 1.47 7.47 -16.95
N LYS A 31 2.80 7.38 -16.82
CA LYS A 31 3.69 7.13 -17.97
C LYS A 31 3.61 5.69 -18.50
N CYS A 32 3.11 4.75 -17.70
CA CYS A 32 2.88 3.38 -18.17
C CYS A 32 1.77 3.35 -19.23
N GLN A 33 2.07 2.73 -20.39
CA GLN A 33 1.13 2.64 -21.50
C GLN A 33 -0.17 1.94 -21.07
N ARG A 34 -1.33 2.49 -21.43
CA ARG A 34 -2.65 1.94 -21.05
C ARG A 34 -2.89 0.49 -21.51
N LYS A 35 -2.23 0.05 -22.57
CA LYS A 35 -2.39 -1.31 -23.13
C LYS A 35 -1.51 -2.35 -22.42
N ASP A 36 -0.50 -1.91 -21.67
CA ASP A 36 0.42 -2.78 -20.96
C ASP A 36 -0.09 -3.11 -19.56
N LEU A 37 -0.01 -4.39 -19.18
CA LEU A 37 -0.16 -4.80 -17.79
C LEU A 37 0.86 -4.06 -16.93
N THR A 38 0.39 -3.41 -15.87
CA THR A 38 1.22 -2.73 -14.87
C THR A 38 1.02 -3.39 -13.51
N ILE A 39 2.10 -3.85 -12.91
CA ILE A 39 2.12 -4.46 -11.58
C ILE A 39 2.82 -3.48 -10.64
N LEU A 40 2.11 -3.01 -9.61
CA LEU A 40 2.67 -2.23 -8.51
C LEU A 40 2.84 -3.15 -7.30
N MET A 41 4.04 -3.21 -6.75
CA MET A 41 4.39 -4.09 -5.64
C MET A 41 5.42 -3.46 -4.71
N GLY A 42 5.65 -4.09 -3.56
CA GLY A 42 6.58 -3.62 -2.54
C GLY A 42 5.88 -3.34 -1.22
N ASP A 43 6.52 -2.55 -0.37
CA ASP A 43 5.97 -2.18 0.95
C ASP A 43 5.45 -0.75 0.89
N LEU A 44 4.14 -0.60 0.92
CA LEU A 44 3.47 0.69 0.84
C LEU A 44 3.23 1.32 2.21
N ASN A 45 3.61 0.65 3.31
CA ASN A 45 3.32 1.10 4.68
C ASN A 45 1.86 1.56 4.86
N ALA A 46 0.95 0.93 4.13
CA ALA A 46 -0.44 1.32 3.97
C ALA A 46 -1.35 0.26 4.59
N LYS A 47 -2.23 0.68 5.49
CA LYS A 47 -3.30 -0.17 6.02
C LYS A 47 -4.60 0.31 5.43
N VAL A 48 -5.23 -0.53 4.63
CA VAL A 48 -6.60 -0.31 4.16
C VAL A 48 -7.52 -1.14 5.04
N GLY A 49 -8.44 -0.45 5.71
CA GLY A 49 -9.36 -1.04 6.66
C GLY A 49 -10.41 -1.93 6.02
N ILE A 50 -11.32 -2.46 6.83
CA ILE A 50 -12.41 -3.33 6.35
C ILE A 50 -13.50 -2.54 5.63
N ASP A 51 -13.69 -1.27 5.97
CA ASP A 51 -14.67 -0.41 5.32
C ASP A 51 -14.23 -0.11 3.89
N ASN A 52 -14.99 -0.65 2.94
CA ASN A 52 -14.75 -0.49 1.51
C ASN A 52 -15.78 0.41 0.83
N THR A 53 -16.58 1.15 1.60
CA THR A 53 -17.62 2.03 1.06
C THR A 53 -17.00 3.05 0.11
N GLY A 54 -17.40 3.05 -1.16
CA GLY A 54 -16.86 3.91 -2.23
C GLY A 54 -15.56 3.41 -2.90
N TYR A 55 -15.02 2.27 -2.46
CA TYR A 55 -13.81 1.63 -2.99
C TYR A 55 -14.06 0.18 -3.46
N GLU A 56 -15.32 -0.23 -3.59
CA GLU A 56 -15.73 -1.63 -3.80
C GLU A 56 -15.19 -2.23 -5.11
N ASP A 57 -15.00 -1.40 -6.13
CA ASP A 57 -14.46 -1.80 -7.43
C ASP A 57 -12.95 -2.07 -7.40
N ILE A 58 -12.25 -1.64 -6.33
CA ILE A 58 -10.79 -1.58 -6.30
C ILE A 58 -10.19 -2.35 -5.11
N MET A 59 -10.97 -2.52 -4.04
CA MET A 59 -10.55 -3.23 -2.83
C MET A 59 -11.42 -4.44 -2.51
N GLY A 60 -10.78 -5.51 -2.05
CA GLY A 60 -11.47 -6.70 -1.57
C GLY A 60 -12.07 -6.53 -0.17
N ARG A 61 -12.98 -7.44 0.19
CA ARG A 61 -13.72 -7.42 1.47
C ARG A 61 -12.91 -7.87 2.70
N HIS A 62 -11.63 -8.16 2.53
CA HIS A 62 -10.78 -8.77 3.57
C HIS A 62 -9.79 -7.79 4.19
N GLY A 63 -10.07 -6.48 4.13
CA GLY A 63 -9.33 -5.47 4.87
C GLY A 63 -9.41 -5.72 6.38
N ARG A 64 -8.39 -5.31 7.13
CA ARG A 64 -8.32 -5.56 8.58
C ARG A 64 -7.88 -4.29 9.30
N GLY A 65 -8.62 -3.93 10.34
CA GLY A 65 -8.39 -2.70 11.10
C GLY A 65 -9.00 -1.47 10.44
N GLU A 66 -8.55 -0.30 10.89
CA GLU A 66 -8.91 1.00 10.34
C GLU A 66 -7.92 1.41 9.24
N THR A 67 -8.41 2.17 8.27
CA THR A 67 -7.57 2.75 7.22
C THR A 67 -6.66 3.81 7.83
N ASP A 68 -5.35 3.71 7.61
CA ASP A 68 -4.41 4.78 7.99
C ASP A 68 -4.19 5.78 6.85
N GLY A 69 -3.50 6.89 7.13
CA GLY A 69 -3.29 7.95 6.13
C GLY A 69 -2.55 7.47 4.88
N ASN A 70 -1.64 6.50 5.01
CA ASN A 70 -1.02 5.85 3.85
C ASN A 70 -2.01 4.96 3.09
N GLY A 71 -2.88 4.24 3.79
CA GLY A 71 -4.00 3.48 3.23
C GLY A 71 -4.94 4.33 2.38
N GLU A 72 -5.33 5.49 2.88
CA GLU A 72 -6.20 6.43 2.15
C GLU A 72 -5.52 6.93 0.86
N ARG A 73 -4.25 7.35 0.95
CA ARG A 73 -3.48 7.80 -0.22
C ARG A 73 -3.31 6.71 -1.27
N PHE A 74 -3.05 5.50 -0.83
CA PHE A 74 -2.94 4.35 -1.71
C PHE A 74 -4.27 4.00 -2.38
N ALA A 75 -5.38 4.03 -1.64
CA ALA A 75 -6.71 3.79 -2.20
C ALA A 75 -7.08 4.86 -3.25
N ASN A 76 -6.80 6.14 -2.95
CA ASN A 76 -7.01 7.25 -3.89
C ASN A 76 -6.19 7.09 -5.18
N LEU A 77 -4.92 6.70 -5.08
CA LEU A 77 -4.09 6.37 -6.24
C LEU A 77 -4.76 5.28 -7.10
N CYS A 78 -5.24 4.21 -6.48
CA CYS A 78 -5.92 3.11 -7.19
C CYS A 78 -7.21 3.58 -7.88
N ILE A 79 -8.05 4.41 -7.24
CA ILE A 79 -9.25 5.00 -7.87
C ILE A 79 -8.86 5.76 -9.15
N GLN A 80 -7.88 6.66 -9.05
CA GLN A 80 -7.45 7.48 -10.18
C GLN A 80 -7.00 6.60 -11.34
N GLN A 81 -6.26 5.52 -11.07
CA GLN A 81 -5.82 4.60 -12.11
C GLN A 81 -6.98 3.87 -12.80
N ILE A 82 -8.01 3.43 -12.06
CA ILE A 82 -9.18 2.77 -12.66
C ILE A 82 -10.06 3.75 -13.43
N GLY A 83 -10.26 4.96 -12.90
CA GLY A 83 -10.95 6.05 -13.59
C GLY A 83 -10.29 6.41 -14.93
N HIS A 84 -8.96 6.37 -14.99
CA HIS A 84 -8.18 6.63 -16.21
C HIS A 84 -8.00 5.41 -17.13
N ARG A 85 -8.22 4.17 -16.63
CA ARG A 85 -7.91 2.91 -17.34
C ARG A 85 -9.01 1.87 -17.25
N ARG A 86 -10.23 2.24 -17.66
CA ARG A 86 -11.48 1.44 -17.62
C ARG A 86 -11.43 -0.02 -18.10
N HIS A 87 -10.31 -0.55 -18.60
CA HIS A 87 -10.09 -1.98 -18.81
C HIS A 87 -8.63 -2.34 -18.45
N ASN A 88 -8.42 -3.31 -17.55
CA ASN A 88 -7.17 -4.06 -17.29
C ASN A 88 -6.19 -3.62 -16.17
N ILE A 89 -6.65 -3.10 -15.02
CA ILE A 89 -5.79 -3.15 -13.82
C ILE A 89 -6.35 -4.20 -12.87
N SER A 90 -5.70 -5.37 -12.83
CA SER A 90 -5.81 -6.26 -11.68
C SER A 90 -4.95 -5.65 -10.59
N THR A 91 -5.53 -4.81 -9.74
CA THR A 91 -4.92 -4.45 -8.46
C THR A 91 -5.06 -5.66 -7.53
N GLN A 92 -4.23 -6.68 -7.75
CA GLN A 92 -3.93 -7.61 -6.66
C GLN A 92 -3.08 -6.85 -5.65
N THR A 93 -3.74 -6.07 -4.80
CA THR A 93 -3.17 -5.67 -3.52
C THR A 93 -3.09 -6.96 -2.71
N TYR A 94 -1.95 -7.65 -2.78
CA TYR A 94 -1.58 -8.54 -1.69
C TYR A 94 -1.26 -7.62 -0.51
N THR A 95 -2.30 -7.24 0.24
CA THR A 95 -2.12 -6.87 1.62
C THR A 95 -1.56 -8.12 2.27
N GLN A 96 -0.25 -8.21 2.38
CA GLN A 96 0.36 -9.07 3.36
C GLN A 96 0.09 -8.41 4.72
N SER A 97 -1.19 -8.43 5.11
CA SER A 97 -1.68 -8.09 6.43
C SER A 97 -0.95 -9.00 7.39
N TYR A 98 0.22 -8.56 7.88
CA TYR A 98 1.01 -9.30 8.85
C TYR A 98 0.99 -10.82 8.57
N MET A 99 1.66 -11.27 7.51
CA MET A 99 2.22 -12.61 7.63
C MET A 99 3.35 -12.47 8.65
N ASN A 100 2.96 -12.53 9.93
CA ASN A 100 3.77 -13.07 10.98
C ASN A 100 4.40 -14.35 10.41
N LEU A 101 5.66 -14.27 9.96
CA LEU A 101 6.51 -15.46 9.85
C LEU A 101 7.01 -15.90 11.22
N THR A 102 6.25 -15.60 12.26
CA THR A 102 6.56 -15.99 13.62
C THR A 102 5.40 -16.83 14.07
N GLY A 103 5.60 -18.14 13.91
CA GLY A 103 4.87 -19.16 14.64
C GLY A 103 4.90 -18.87 16.15
N PRO A 104 4.19 -19.67 16.95
CA PRO A 104 3.94 -19.38 18.35
C PRO A 104 5.23 -19.57 19.16
N HIS A 105 6.11 -18.57 19.18
CA HIS A 105 7.21 -18.41 20.14
C HIS A 105 7.88 -17.03 19.93
N TYR A 106 7.21 -15.96 20.35
CA TYR A 106 7.92 -14.74 20.74
C TYR A 106 7.84 -14.63 22.27
N LYS A 107 8.95 -14.94 22.93
CA LYS A 107 9.25 -14.35 24.24
C LYS A 107 10.01 -13.05 23.98
N GLU A 108 9.57 -11.98 24.61
CA GLU A 108 10.29 -10.70 24.60
C GLU A 108 11.74 -10.90 25.07
N PRO A 109 12.76 -10.36 24.39
CA PRO A 109 14.12 -10.38 24.91
C PRO A 109 14.26 -9.35 26.04
N ASP A 110 14.85 -9.81 27.15
CA ASP A 110 15.13 -9.01 28.35
C ASP A 110 16.06 -7.82 28.03
N ARG A 111 15.68 -6.62 28.49
CA ARG A 111 16.33 -5.32 28.23
C ARG A 111 17.52 -5.05 29.16
N SER A 112 18.28 -6.08 29.53
CA SER A 112 19.37 -5.95 30.50
C SER A 112 20.68 -5.36 29.94
N TYR A 113 20.78 -5.09 28.63
CA TYR A 113 22.03 -4.64 27.99
C TYR A 113 22.16 -3.11 27.78
N LEU A 114 21.24 -2.30 28.30
CA LEU A 114 21.23 -0.84 28.04
C LEU A 114 21.82 0.02 29.17
N HIS A 115 22.53 -0.57 30.12
CA HIS A 115 23.31 0.17 31.10
C HIS A 115 24.76 -0.28 31.13
N HIS A 116 25.65 0.56 30.61
CA HIS A 116 27.00 0.73 31.11
C HIS A 116 27.51 2.15 30.82
#